data_AF-A0A0A3Z7E2-F1
#
_entry.id   AF-A0A0A3Z7E2-F1
#
_cell.length_a   1.000
_cell.length_b   1.000
_cell.length_c   1.000
_cell.angle_alpha   90.00
_cell.angle_beta   90.00
_cell.angle_gamma   90.00
#
_symmetry.space_group_name_H-M   'P 1'
#
loop_
_entity.id
_entity.type
_entity.pdbx_description
1 polymer ?
#
loop_
_entity_poly.entity_id
_entity_poly.type
_entity_poly.pdbx_seq_one_letter_code
_entity_poly.pdbx_strand_id
1 'polypeptide(L)'
;MFKLGLRVYENKINKDASEKTLDQKLELIAKNVIINGFITEAIFAIQKETVDTEKVIKNEQFLDPEWIRAVEERVAGKLKEYFK
;
A
#
# COMPACT_ATOMS: atom_id res chain seq x y z
N MET A 1 9.14 37.33 20.45
CA MET A 1 8.03 36.38 20.16
C MET A 1 7.23 36.75 18.91
N PHE A 2 6.77 37.99 18.72
CA PHE A 2 5.95 38.40 17.56
C PHE A 2 6.52 38.04 16.17
N LYS A 3 7.81 38.27 15.92
CA LYS A 3 8.46 37.93 14.63
C LYS A 3 8.54 36.43 14.35
N LEU A 4 8.60 35.60 15.39
CA LEU A 4 8.62 34.14 15.25
C LEU A 4 7.22 33.62 14.93
N GLY A 5 6.19 34.17 15.58
CA GLY A 5 4.78 33.84 15.31
C GLY A 5 4.35 34.17 13.89
N LEU A 6 4.75 35.34 13.36
CA LEU A 6 4.50 35.73 11.96
C LEU A 6 5.17 34.77 10.97
N ARG A 7 6.42 34.40 11.22
CA ARG A 7 7.15 33.46 10.36
C ARG A 7 6.52 32.05 10.36
N VAL A 8 6.04 31.58 11.50
CA VAL A 8 5.35 30.28 11.60
C VAL A 8 4.00 30.33 10.86
N TYR A 9 3.28 31.45 10.96
CA TYR A 9 2.01 31.66 10.26
C TYR A 9 2.19 31.70 8.74
N GLU A 10 3.16 32.48 8.24
CA GLU A 10 3.49 32.55 6.81
C GLU A 10 3.95 31.19 6.27
N ASN A 11 4.77 30.45 7.02
CA ASN A 11 5.21 29.11 6.64
C ASN A 11 4.05 28.10 6.58
N LYS A 12 3.05 28.23 7.46
CA LYS A 12 1.87 27.38 7.44
C LYS A 12 1.01 27.64 6.20
N ILE A 13 0.75 28.91 5.88
CA ILE A 13 -0.01 29.29 4.68
C ILE A 13 0.69 28.78 3.41
N ASN A 14 2.01 28.95 3.31
CA ASN A 14 2.78 28.49 2.17
C ASN A 14 2.78 26.96 2.04
N LYS A 15 2.80 26.22 3.16
CA LYS A 15 2.64 24.77 3.15
C LYS A 15 1.24 24.35 2.70
N ASP A 16 0.21 24.95 3.27
CA ASP A 16 -1.19 24.63 2.99
C ASP A 16 -1.55 24.91 1.52
N ALA A 17 -0.96 25.95 0.91
CA ALA A 17 -1.13 26.25 -0.52
C ALA A 17 -0.51 25.20 -1.46
N SER A 18 0.48 24.44 -0.98
CA SER A 18 1.11 23.33 -1.73
C SER A 18 0.52 21.96 -1.39
N GLU A 19 -0.38 21.89 -0.41
CA GLU A 19 -1.00 20.64 -0.02
C GLU A 19 -2.03 20.18 -1.04
N LYS A 20 -1.90 18.91 -1.42
CA LYS A 20 -2.92 18.24 -2.23
C LYS A 20 -4.25 18.21 -1.48
N THR A 21 -5.34 18.45 -2.19
CA THR A 21 -6.68 18.29 -1.64
C THR A 21 -6.93 16.84 -1.21
N LEU A 22 -7.93 16.61 -0.37
CA LEU A 22 -8.32 15.26 0.02
C LEU A 22 -8.62 14.39 -1.22
N ASP A 23 -9.36 14.92 -2.19
CA ASP A 23 -9.69 14.21 -3.43
C ASP A 23 -8.45 13.83 -4.23
N GLN A 24 -7.48 14.75 -4.37
CA GLN A 24 -6.21 14.47 -5.05
C GLN A 24 -5.38 13.41 -4.31
N LYS A 25 -5.39 13.43 -2.96
CA LYS A 25 -4.73 12.42 -2.14
C LYS A 25 -5.40 11.05 -2.33
N LEU A 26 -6.74 10.99 -2.33
CA LEU A 26 -7.51 9.77 -2.56
C LEU A 26 -7.32 9.22 -3.98
N GLU A 27 -7.31 10.09 -4.99
CA GLU A 27 -7.06 9.70 -6.38
C GLU A 27 -5.68 9.07 -6.56
N LEU A 28 -4.64 9.64 -5.92
CA LEU A 28 -3.29 9.06 -5.93
C LEU A 28 -3.24 7.69 -5.25
N ILE A 29 -3.90 7.54 -4.11
CA ILE A 29 -3.98 6.25 -3.41
C ILE A 29 -4.67 5.21 -4.31
N ALA A 30 -5.82 5.54 -4.89
CA ALA A 30 -6.56 4.66 -5.78
C ALA A 30 -5.72 4.26 -7.00
N LYS A 31 -5.08 5.22 -7.68
CA LYS A 31 -4.19 4.95 -8.82
C LYS A 31 -3.04 4.03 -8.45
N ASN A 32 -2.39 4.28 -7.31
CA ASN A 32 -1.28 3.44 -6.85
C ASN A 32 -1.73 2.01 -6.53
N VAL A 33 -2.90 1.85 -5.90
CA VAL A 33 -3.46 0.51 -5.62
C VAL A 33 -3.76 -0.25 -6.91
N ILE A 34 -4.37 0.40 -7.90
CA ILE A 34 -4.70 -0.23 -9.19
C ILE A 34 -3.42 -0.65 -9.94
N ILE A 35 -2.44 0.27 -10.03
CA ILE A 35 -1.17 0.00 -10.73
C ILE A 35 -0.42 -1.14 -10.04
N ASN A 36 -0.33 -1.11 -8.70
CA ASN A 36 0.33 -2.17 -7.95
C ASN A 36 -0.38 -3.51 -8.11
N GLY A 37 -1.71 -3.53 -8.15
CA GLY A 37 -2.49 -4.75 -8.44
C GLY A 37 -2.10 -5.34 -9.80
N PHE A 38 -2.11 -4.52 -10.85
CA PHE A 38 -1.73 -4.95 -12.20
C PHE A 38 -0.28 -5.47 -12.27
N ILE A 39 0.67 -4.73 -11.70
CA ILE A 39 2.09 -5.14 -11.69
C ILE A 39 2.27 -6.46 -10.92
N THR A 40 1.59 -6.61 -9.78
CA THR A 40 1.69 -7.83 -8.96
C THR A 40 1.14 -9.04 -9.70
N GLU A 41 0.01 -8.89 -10.39
CA GLU A 41 -0.58 -9.96 -11.21
C GLU A 41 0.32 -10.34 -12.38
N ALA A 42 0.89 -9.35 -13.07
CA ALA A 42 1.85 -9.60 -14.16
C ALA A 42 3.10 -10.34 -13.66
N ILE A 43 3.67 -9.93 -12.53
CA ILE A 43 4.81 -10.62 -11.91
C ILE A 43 4.44 -12.06 -11.55
N PHE A 44 3.27 -12.27 -10.94
CA PHE A 44 2.80 -13.59 -10.58
C PHE A 44 2.63 -14.51 -11.80
N ALA A 45 2.06 -14.00 -12.89
CA ALA A 45 1.90 -14.76 -14.14
C ALA A 45 3.27 -15.16 -14.72
N ILE A 46 4.23 -14.22 -14.78
CA ILE A 46 5.60 -14.51 -15.24
C ILE A 46 6.25 -15.55 -14.33
N GLN A 47 6.14 -15.40 -13.01
CA GLN A 47 6.71 -16.35 -12.05
C GLN A 47 6.15 -17.75 -12.25
N LYS A 48 4.84 -17.87 -12.47
CA LYS A 48 4.18 -19.15 -12.71
C LYS A 48 4.73 -19.90 -13.93
N GLU A 49 5.14 -19.18 -14.97
CA GLU A 49 5.66 -19.77 -16.21
C GLU A 49 7.18 -19.98 -16.20
N THR A 50 7.92 -19.14 -15.47
CA THR A 50 9.39 -19.06 -15.61
C THR A 50 10.16 -19.58 -14.40
N VAL A 51 9.52 -19.67 -13.23
CA VAL A 51 10.20 -20.09 -12.00
C VAL A 51 10.22 -21.60 -11.89
N ASP A 52 11.43 -22.15 -11.82
CA ASP A 52 11.68 -23.52 -11.42
C ASP A 52 11.41 -23.67 -9.91
N THR A 53 10.28 -24.32 -9.57
CA THR A 53 9.83 -24.49 -8.19
C THR A 53 10.81 -25.26 -7.31
N GLU A 54 11.66 -26.12 -7.91
CA GLU A 54 12.67 -26.89 -7.15
C GLU A 54 13.83 -26.02 -6.70
N LYS A 55 14.03 -24.86 -7.34
CA LYS A 55 15.09 -23.90 -7.02
C LYS A 55 14.60 -22.71 -6.18
N VAL A 56 13.32 -22.70 -5.81
CA VAL A 56 12.74 -21.64 -4.98
C VAL A 56 13.15 -21.85 -3.52
N ILE A 57 14.05 -21.00 -3.02
CA ILE A 57 14.36 -20.92 -1.59
C ILE A 57 13.19 -20.23 -0.90
N LYS A 58 12.32 -21.02 -0.27
CA LYS A 58 11.23 -20.48 0.55
C LYS A 58 11.80 -19.95 1.86
N ASN A 59 11.46 -18.72 2.19
CA ASN A 59 11.74 -18.17 3.52
C ASN A 59 10.93 -18.94 4.57
N GLU A 60 11.42 -19.03 5.80
CA GLU A 60 10.88 -19.88 6.87
C GLU A 60 9.38 -19.60 7.14
N GLN A 61 8.99 -18.34 7.08
CA GLN A 61 7.59 -17.89 7.20
C GLN A 61 6.64 -18.39 6.10
N PHE A 62 7.15 -18.73 4.91
CA PHE A 62 6.37 -19.25 3.77
C PHE A 62 6.35 -20.78 3.72
N LEU A 63 7.08 -21.44 4.62
CA LEU A 63 7.04 -22.89 4.80
C LEU A 63 5.92 -23.30 5.76
N ASP A 64 5.37 -22.35 6.53
CA ASP A 64 4.23 -22.58 7.40
C ASP A 64 2.99 -22.97 6.57
N PRO A 65 2.45 -24.20 6.74
CA PRO A 65 1.24 -24.62 6.05
C PRO A 65 0.02 -23.74 6.36
N GLU A 66 0.00 -23.06 7.51
CA GLU A 66 -1.09 -22.15 7.90
C GLU A 66 -0.96 -20.74 7.31
N TRP A 67 0.18 -20.42 6.67
CA TRP A 67 0.44 -19.07 6.14
C TRP A 67 -0.67 -18.58 5.20
N ILE A 68 -1.09 -19.42 4.26
CA ILE A 68 -2.13 -19.06 3.28
C ILE A 68 -3.44 -18.73 4.00
N ARG A 69 -3.87 -19.60 4.93
CA ARG A 69 -5.10 -19.39 5.72
C ARG A 69 -5.01 -18.12 6.56
N ALA A 70 -3.88 -17.87 7.22
CA ALA A 70 -3.67 -16.70 8.05
C ALA A 70 -3.72 -15.38 7.25
N VAL A 71 -3.21 -15.39 6.01
CA VAL A 71 -3.31 -14.24 5.09
C VAL A 71 -4.76 -14.04 4.64
N GLU A 72 -5.45 -15.11 4.23
CA GLU A 72 -6.84 -15.06 3.80
C GLU A 72 -7.77 -14.55 4.91
N GLU A 73 -7.64 -15.07 6.13
CA GLU A 73 -8.42 -14.62 7.29
C GLU A 73 -8.15 -13.16 7.63
N ARG A 74 -6.91 -12.69 7.51
CA ARG A 74 -6.55 -11.29 7.73
C ARG A 74 -7.18 -10.38 6.68
N VAL A 75 -7.18 -10.78 5.41
CA VAL A 75 -7.78 -10.00 4.32
C VAL A 75 -9.30 -9.99 4.45
N ALA A 76 -9.93 -11.16 4.61
CA ALA A 76 -11.37 -11.30 4.76
C ALA A 76 -11.89 -10.59 6.03
N GLY A 77 -11.17 -10.72 7.15
CA GLY A 77 -11.51 -10.06 8.41
C GLY A 77 -11.52 -8.54 8.28
N LYS A 78 -10.48 -7.96 7.63
CA LYS A 78 -10.42 -6.52 7.37
C LYS A 78 -11.53 -6.06 6.42
N LEU A 79 -11.80 -6.80 5.34
CA LEU A 79 -12.86 -6.41 4.41
C LEU A 79 -14.25 -6.47 5.05
N LYS A 80 -14.52 -7.51 5.86
CA LYS A 80 -15.79 -7.66 6.58
C LYS A 80 -16.03 -6.55 7.62
N GLU A 81 -14.97 -5.99 8.19
CA GLU A 81 -15.07 -4.86 9.13
C GLU A 81 -15.57 -3.58 8.43
N TYR A 82 -15.17 -3.36 7.18
CA TYR A 82 -15.52 -2.14 6.42
C TYR A 82 -16.72 -2.30 5.48
N PHE A 83 -16.97 -3.52 4.98
CA PHE A 83 -18.01 -3.83 4.01
C PHE A 83 -18.88 -4.95 4.58
N LYS A 84 -20.03 -4.57 5.14
CA LYS A 84 -20.98 -5.48 5.80
C LYS A 84 -22.04 -6.00 4.83
#